data_AF-A0A0C3KN15-F1
#
_entry.id   AF-A0A0C3KN15-F1
#
_cell.length_a   1.000
_cell.length_b   1.000
_cell.length_c   1.000
_cell.angle_alpha   90.00
_cell.angle_beta   90.00
_cell.angle_gamma   90.00
#
_symmetry.space_group_name_H-M   'P 1'
#
loop_
_entity.id
_entity.type
_entity.pdbx_description
1 polymer ?
#
loop_
_entity_poly.entity_id
_entity_poly.type
_entity_poly.pdbx_seq_one_letter_code
_entity_poly.pdbx_strand_id
1 'polypeptide(L)'
;MVCQTQNNYIHEWVPWKGEFLKILLELEASPEPRNCTWCGNDRVYRCLDCLHQPLFCTECCWKSHESLPLHRIQQWTGDFYEESALHMTGIWLHLGHGGAPCP
;
A
#
# COMPACT_ATOMS: atom_id res chain seq x y z
N MET A 1 -8.42 44.31 -6.73
CA MET A 1 -7.83 43.04 -6.28
C MET A 1 -8.85 42.39 -5.36
N VAL A 2 -9.55 41.34 -5.80
CA VAL A 2 -10.52 40.64 -4.95
C VAL A 2 -9.73 39.70 -4.05
N CYS A 3 -9.73 39.95 -2.75
CA CYS A 3 -9.09 39.07 -1.79
C CYS A 3 -9.92 37.78 -1.71
N GLN A 4 -9.33 36.64 -2.11
CA GLN A 4 -9.98 35.36 -1.91
C GLN A 4 -9.95 35.00 -0.42
N THR A 5 -11.13 34.65 0.11
CA THR A 5 -11.25 34.15 1.49
C THR A 5 -11.21 32.63 1.50
N GLN A 6 -11.01 32.02 2.69
CA GLN A 6 -11.10 30.56 2.85
C GLN A 6 -12.39 29.97 2.29
N ASN A 7 -13.53 30.66 2.45
CA ASN A 7 -14.82 30.20 1.91
C ASN A 7 -14.82 30.14 0.39
N ASN A 8 -14.12 31.06 -0.29
CA ASN A 8 -14.07 31.07 -1.75
C ASN A 8 -13.39 29.79 -2.28
N TYR A 9 -12.27 29.38 -1.68
CA TYR A 9 -11.59 28.12 -2.05
C TYR A 9 -12.45 26.88 -1.78
N ILE A 10 -13.21 26.86 -0.68
CA ILE A 10 -14.11 25.75 -0.39
C ILE A 10 -15.21 25.68 -1.45
N HIS A 11 -15.82 26.81 -1.83
CA HIS A 11 -16.83 26.84 -2.90
C HIS A 11 -16.28 26.39 -4.25
N GLU A 12 -15.03 26.71 -4.57
CA GLU A 12 -14.33 26.23 -5.77
C GLU A 12 -14.12 24.70 -5.74
N TRP A 13 -13.93 24.11 -4.55
CA TRP A 13 -13.75 22.65 -4.38
C TRP A 13 -15.06 21.85 -4.41
N VAL A 14 -16.19 22.43 -3.99
CA VAL A 14 -17.49 21.72 -3.86
C VAL A 14 -17.88 20.88 -5.10
N PRO A 15 -17.71 21.36 -6.35
CA PRO A 15 -18.02 20.56 -7.54
C PRO A 15 -17.17 19.29 -7.65
N TRP A 16 -15.93 19.31 -7.17
CA TRP A 16 -14.94 18.24 -7.30
C TRP A 16 -15.03 17.20 -6.18
N LYS A 17 -15.71 17.51 -5.07
CA LYS A 17 -15.74 16.65 -3.88
C LYS A 17 -16.11 15.19 -4.18
N GLY A 18 -17.01 14.96 -5.13
CA GLY A 18 -17.47 13.62 -5.51
C GLY A 18 -16.39 12.82 -6.23
N GLU A 19 -15.66 13.46 -7.14
CA GLU A 19 -14.56 12.81 -7.87
C GLU A 19 -13.40 12.47 -6.93
N PHE A 20 -13.03 13.39 -6.05
CA PHE A 20 -12.00 13.13 -5.04
C PHE A 20 -12.42 12.02 -4.07
N LEU A 21 -13.67 12.02 -3.61
CA LEU A 21 -14.18 10.95 -2.76
C LEU A 21 -14.12 9.59 -3.46
N LYS A 22 -14.51 9.54 -4.74
CA LYS A 22 -14.41 8.32 -5.55
C LYS A 22 -12.97 7.83 -5.62
N ILE A 23 -12.00 8.70 -5.93
CA ILE A 23 -10.58 8.34 -5.99
C ILE A 23 -10.09 7.80 -4.64
N LEU A 24 -10.44 8.46 -3.53
CA LEU A 24 -10.06 8.01 -2.19
C LEU A 24 -10.62 6.63 -1.89
N LEU A 25 -11.87 6.36 -2.26
CA LEU A 25 -12.48 5.03 -2.08
C LEU A 25 -11.83 3.97 -2.98
N GLU A 26 -11.47 4.32 -4.22
CA GLU A 26 -10.76 3.43 -5.13
C GLU A 26 -9.36 3.05 -4.61
N LEU A 27 -8.68 3.97 -3.90
CA LEU A 27 -7.40 3.70 -3.24
C LEU A 27 -7.53 2.75 -2.03
N GLU A 28 -8.70 2.69 -1.38
CA GLU A 28 -8.94 1.77 -0.26
C GLU A 28 -9.45 0.40 -0.72
N ALA A 29 -10.01 0.30 -1.93
CA ALA A 29 -10.49 -0.95 -2.49
C ALA A 29 -9.33 -1.82 -2.99
N SER A 30 -9.52 -3.14 -3.01
CA SER A 30 -8.64 -4.01 -3.79
C SER A 30 -8.98 -3.88 -5.27
N PRO A 31 -8.00 -3.56 -6.15
CA PRO A 31 -8.30 -3.43 -7.57
C PRO A 31 -8.56 -4.78 -8.22
N GLU A 32 -9.42 -4.78 -9.24
CA GLU A 32 -9.69 -5.93 -10.10
C GLU A 32 -9.02 -5.71 -11.47
N PRO A 33 -8.33 -6.73 -12.05
CA PRO A 33 -8.15 -8.10 -11.55
C PRO A 33 -7.13 -8.22 -10.41
N ARG A 34 -7.28 -9.28 -9.59
CA ARG A 34 -6.47 -9.48 -8.39
C ARG A 34 -5.04 -10.05 -8.56
N ASN A 35 -4.25 -9.53 -9.51
CA ASN A 35 -2.94 -10.08 -9.87
C ASN A 35 -1.69 -9.36 -9.31
N CYS A 36 -0.72 -10.15 -8.86
CA CYS A 36 0.56 -9.69 -8.33
C CYS A 36 1.28 -8.87 -9.41
N THR A 37 1.77 -7.68 -9.04
CA THR A 37 2.41 -6.74 -9.97
C THR A 37 3.63 -7.36 -10.68
N TRP A 38 4.30 -8.33 -10.05
CA TRP A 38 5.53 -8.91 -10.58
C TRP A 38 5.35 -10.24 -11.32
N CYS A 39 4.52 -11.14 -10.81
CA CYS A 39 4.40 -12.49 -11.38
C CYS A 39 3.02 -12.81 -11.95
N GLY A 40 2.03 -11.94 -11.77
CA GLY A 40 0.67 -12.15 -12.27
C GLY A 40 -0.18 -13.16 -11.46
N ASN A 41 0.39 -13.88 -10.50
CA ASN A 41 -0.35 -14.78 -9.61
C ASN A 41 -1.28 -14.03 -8.66
N ASP A 42 -2.18 -14.75 -8.00
CA ASP A 42 -3.05 -14.16 -6.97
C ASP A 42 -2.24 -13.46 -5.87
N ARG A 43 -2.73 -12.29 -5.45
CA ARG A 43 -2.14 -11.51 -4.37
C ARG A 43 -3.07 -11.38 -3.19
N VAL A 44 -2.46 -11.14 -2.05
CA VAL A 44 -3.17 -10.79 -0.82
C VAL A 44 -2.57 -9.59 -0.12
N TYR A 45 -1.37 -9.13 -0.49
CA TYR A 45 -0.70 -8.03 0.20
C TYR A 45 -0.64 -6.76 -0.66
N ARG A 46 -0.76 -5.60 0.00
CA ARG A 46 -0.32 -4.30 -0.53
C ARG A 46 0.72 -3.69 0.40
N CYS A 47 1.62 -2.87 -0.12
CA CYS A 47 2.52 -2.07 0.71
C CYS A 47 2.11 -0.60 0.64
N LEU A 48 2.04 0.07 1.80
CA LEU A 48 1.65 1.48 1.90
C LEU A 48 2.81 2.44 1.64
N ASP A 49 4.05 1.98 1.84
CA ASP A 49 5.25 2.81 1.68
C ASP A 49 5.90 2.67 0.30
N CYS A 50 5.60 1.59 -0.42
CA CYS A 50 6.04 1.43 -1.80
C CYS A 50 5.31 2.41 -2.73
N LEU A 51 6.07 3.00 -3.65
CA LEU A 51 5.51 3.89 -4.68
C LEU A 51 4.43 3.17 -5.47
N HIS A 52 3.30 3.85 -5.68
CA HIS A 52 2.11 3.35 -6.38
C HIS A 52 1.38 2.17 -5.71
N GLN A 53 1.69 1.83 -4.45
CA GLN A 53 1.02 0.79 -3.67
C GLN A 53 0.82 -0.55 -4.44
N PRO A 54 1.90 -1.14 -4.96
CA PRO A 54 1.83 -2.40 -5.70
C PRO A 54 1.26 -3.54 -4.86
N LEU A 55 0.79 -4.56 -5.57
CA LEU A 55 0.12 -5.70 -4.98
C LEU A 55 0.97 -6.95 -5.15
N PHE A 56 1.04 -7.75 -4.10
CA PHE A 56 2.00 -8.83 -3.98
C PHE A 56 1.36 -10.15 -3.57
N CYS A 57 1.74 -11.22 -4.26
CA CYS A 57 1.67 -12.55 -3.66
C CYS A 57 2.70 -12.66 -2.52
N THR A 58 2.58 -13.68 -1.66
CA THR A 58 3.46 -13.87 -0.49
C THR A 58 4.95 -13.87 -0.87
N GLU A 59 5.33 -14.59 -1.93
CA GLU A 59 6.73 -14.71 -2.36
C GLU A 59 7.28 -13.38 -2.90
N CYS A 60 6.51 -12.69 -3.76
CA CYS A 60 6.92 -11.39 -4.28
C CYS A 60 6.95 -10.32 -3.19
N CYS A 61 6.08 -10.42 -2.19
CA CYS A 61 6.08 -9.54 -1.03
C CYS A 61 7.39 -9.72 -0.24
N TRP A 62 7.73 -10.96 0.09
CA TRP A 62 8.99 -11.30 0.77
C TRP A 62 10.22 -10.77 -0.01
N LYS A 63 10.35 -11.12 -1.30
CA LYS A 63 11.49 -10.71 -2.13
C LYS A 63 11.63 -9.20 -2.27
N SER A 64 10.51 -8.48 -2.44
CA SER A 64 10.54 -7.03 -2.67
C SER A 64 10.89 -6.24 -1.41
N HIS A 65 10.70 -6.83 -0.22
CA HIS A 65 10.88 -6.14 1.06
C HIS A 65 12.01 -6.71 1.92
N GLU A 66 12.84 -7.61 1.37
CA GLU A 66 14.01 -8.18 2.09
C GLU A 66 14.95 -7.08 2.60
N SER A 67 15.20 -6.04 1.80
CA SER A 67 16.02 -4.87 2.17
C SER A 67 15.20 -3.70 2.73
N LEU A 68 13.88 -3.84 2.84
CA LEU A 68 12.94 -2.82 3.30
C LEU A 68 12.03 -3.37 4.43
N PRO A 69 12.59 -3.94 5.51
CA PRO A 69 11.85 -4.73 6.50
C PRO A 69 10.90 -3.90 7.38
N LEU A 70 10.95 -2.56 7.29
CA LEU A 70 10.13 -1.63 8.06
C LEU A 70 8.94 -1.08 7.28
N HIS A 71 8.78 -1.47 6.01
CA HIS A 71 7.61 -1.08 5.23
C HIS A 71 6.33 -1.68 5.84
N ARG A 72 5.30 -0.86 5.90
CA ARG A 72 3.96 -1.21 6.35
C ARG A 72 3.24 -1.91 5.22
N ILE A 73 2.79 -3.13 5.51
CA ILE A 73 1.98 -3.91 4.60
C ILE A 73 0.58 -4.11 5.17
N GLN A 74 -0.37 -4.33 4.28
CA GLN A 74 -1.72 -4.74 4.62
C GLN A 74 -2.09 -5.98 3.83
N GLN A 75 -2.93 -6.82 4.43
CA GLN A 75 -3.47 -8.02 3.81
C GLN A 75 -4.95 -7.81 3.49
N TRP A 76 -5.36 -8.24 2.30
CA TRP A 76 -6.76 -8.26 1.91
C TRP A 76 -7.48 -9.43 2.60
N THR A 77 -8.55 -9.13 3.33
CA THR A 77 -9.35 -10.12 4.08
C THR A 77 -10.42 -10.80 3.24
N GLY A 78 -10.77 -10.21 2.09
CA GLY A 78 -11.97 -10.54 1.32
C GLY A 78 -12.82 -9.29 1.10
N ASP A 79 -12.90 -8.45 2.14
CA ASP A 79 -13.76 -7.26 2.20
C ASP A 79 -12.99 -5.94 2.38
N PHE A 80 -11.87 -5.96 3.12
CA PHE A 80 -11.05 -4.78 3.38
C PHE A 80 -9.57 -5.13 3.58
N TYR A 81 -8.71 -4.11 3.61
CA TYR A 81 -7.30 -4.25 3.96
C TYR A 81 -7.08 -4.13 5.46
N GLU A 82 -6.53 -5.17 6.07
CA GLU A 82 -6.13 -5.20 7.48
C GLU A 82 -4.61 -5.02 7.61
N GLU A 83 -4.15 -4.40 8.69
CA GLU A 83 -2.71 -4.30 8.96
C GLU A 83 -2.07 -5.69 9.07
N SER A 84 -0.89 -5.81 8.47
CA SER A 84 -0.15 -7.06 8.43
C SER A 84 1.33 -6.77 8.67
N ALA A 85 2.13 -7.83 8.84
CA ALA A 85 3.53 -7.72 9.18
C ALA A 85 4.37 -8.56 8.23
N LEU A 86 5.48 -7.99 7.76
CA LEU A 86 6.39 -8.61 6.80
C LEU A 86 6.95 -9.96 7.29
N HIS A 87 7.13 -10.14 8.61
CA HIS A 87 7.59 -11.44 9.14
C HIS A 87 6.58 -12.57 8.85
N MET A 88 5.28 -12.27 8.72
CA MET A 88 4.26 -13.26 8.38
C MET A 88 4.36 -13.74 6.93
N THR A 89 5.06 -13.01 6.05
CA THR A 89 5.36 -13.47 4.69
C THR A 89 6.63 -14.32 4.61
N GLY A 90 7.31 -14.55 5.75
CA GLY A 90 8.56 -15.32 5.83
C GLY A 90 9.83 -14.47 5.83
N ILE A 91 9.74 -13.13 5.96
CA ILE A 91 10.93 -12.27 6.13
C ILE A 91 11.53 -12.50 7.52
N TRP A 92 12.84 -12.72 7.55
CA TRP A 92 13.63 -12.75 8.78
C TRP A 92 14.57 -11.56 8.80
N LEU A 93 14.53 -10.79 9.88
CA LEU A 93 15.46 -9.69 10.11
C LEU A 93 16.62 -10.18 10.96
N HIS A 94 17.77 -10.39 10.33
CA HIS A 94 19.01 -10.67 11.05
C HIS A 94 19.68 -9.36 11.47
N LEU A 95 19.94 -9.22 12.77
CA LEU A 95 20.56 -8.03 13.35
C LEU A 95 22.08 -8.19 13.34
N GLY A 96 22.79 -7.24 12.73
CA GLY A 96 24.24 -7.30 12.57
C GLY A 96 24.66 -8.17 11.37
N HIS A 97 25.96 -8.50 11.28
CA HIS A 97 26.54 -9.35 10.23
C HIS A 97 26.15 -9.02 8.77
N GLY A 98 25.85 -7.75 8.49
CA GLY A 98 25.35 -7.34 7.17
C GLY A 98 24.04 -8.02 6.76
N GLY A 99 23.23 -8.48 7.71
CA GLY A 99 21.98 -9.21 7.45
C GLY A 99 22.15 -10.74 7.35
N ALA A 100 23.34 -11.29 7.58
CA ALA A 100 23.53 -12.73 7.63
C ALA A 100 23.06 -13.35 8.96
N PRO A 101 22.61 -14.62 8.97
CA PRO A 101 22.30 -15.34 10.20
C PRO A 101 23.50 -15.45 11.14
N CYS A 102 23.25 -15.40 12.46
CA CYS A 102 24.29 -15.68 13.45
C CYS A 102 24.77 -17.15 13.35
N PRO A 103 26.08 -17.42 13.53
CA PRO A 103 26.63 -18.77 13.62
C PRO A 103 26.09 -19.60 14.79
#